data_AF-A0A5E3XIU9-F1
#
_entry.id   AF-A0A5E3XIU9-F1
#
_cell.length_a   1.000
_cell.length_b   1.000
_cell.length_c   1.000
_cell.angle_alpha   90.00
_cell.angle_beta   90.00
_cell.angle_gamma   90.00
#
_symmetry.space_group_name_H-M   'P 1'
#
loop_
_entity.id
_entity.type
_entity.pdbx_description
1 polymer ?
#
loop_
_entity_poly.entity_id
_entity_poly.type
_entity_poly.pdbx_seq_one_letter_code
_entity_poly.pdbx_strand_id
1 'polypeptide(L)'
;MQKLNRCQARWALYLTRFDFILRHRPGHLNHADPLSRRADHREGVGEENSNRVLFLAADLASNATQLVSLDDVKQRILETEAKDKEVAEAMQVIEQEGPAALKRKLEGWEEKDGLIML
;
A
#
# COMPACT_ATOMS: atom_id res chain seq x y z
N MET A 1 -5.03 -22.12 -0.17
CA MET A 1 -4.31 -21.23 0.76
C MET A 1 -3.50 -22.07 1.74
N GLN A 2 -2.18 -21.88 1.83
CA GLN A 2 -1.35 -22.53 2.84
C GLN A 2 -1.37 -21.72 4.15
N LYS A 3 -1.43 -22.42 5.30
CA LYS A 3 -1.38 -21.80 6.63
C LYS A 3 0.09 -21.54 7.00
N LEU A 4 0.47 -20.28 7.16
CA LEU A 4 1.81 -19.88 7.58
C LEU A 4 1.98 -19.96 9.09
N ASN A 5 3.18 -20.32 9.55
CA ASN A 5 3.55 -20.21 10.96
C ASN A 5 3.83 -18.73 11.35
N ARG A 6 3.92 -18.42 12.66
CA ARG A 6 4.09 -17.04 13.15
C ARG A 6 5.33 -16.34 12.58
N CYS A 7 6.45 -17.06 12.46
CA CYS A 7 7.69 -16.51 11.88
C CYS A 7 7.52 -16.23 10.39
N GLN A 8 6.92 -17.16 9.66
CA GLN A 8 6.63 -17.02 8.23
C GLN A 8 5.68 -15.85 7.97
N ALA A 9 4.63 -15.65 8.77
CA ALA A 9 3.71 -14.54 8.63
C ALA A 9 4.41 -13.17 8.86
N ARG A 10 5.27 -13.09 9.90
CA ARG A 10 6.05 -11.87 10.17
C ARG A 10 6.98 -11.53 9.00
N TRP A 11 7.70 -12.51 8.48
CA TRP A 11 8.59 -12.31 7.35
C TRP A 11 7.81 -12.04 6.06
N ALA A 12 6.68 -12.73 5.83
CA ALA A 12 5.83 -12.48 4.68
C ALA A 12 5.39 -11.01 4.62
N LEU A 13 4.92 -10.44 5.74
CA LEU A 13 4.56 -9.02 5.82
C LEU A 13 5.73 -8.07 5.55
N TYR A 14 6.93 -8.40 6.01
CA TYR A 14 8.10 -7.57 5.73
C TYR A 14 8.50 -7.65 4.25
N LEU A 15 8.39 -8.84 3.68
CA LEU A 15 8.82 -9.13 2.31
C LEU A 15 7.89 -8.50 1.25
N THR A 16 6.62 -8.18 1.56
CA THR A 16 5.71 -7.50 0.61
C THR A 16 6.21 -6.12 0.16
N ARG A 17 7.19 -5.54 0.85
CA ARG A 17 7.81 -4.26 0.48
C ARG A 17 8.75 -4.36 -0.73
N PHE A 18 9.05 -5.57 -1.17
CA PHE A 18 9.99 -5.84 -2.25
C PHE A 18 9.28 -6.59 -3.38
N ASP A 19 9.71 -6.35 -4.61
CA ASP A 19 9.32 -7.15 -5.77
C ASP A 19 10.34 -8.28 -5.97
N PHE A 20 9.94 -9.52 -5.69
CA PHE A 20 10.81 -10.69 -5.81
C PHE A 20 10.03 -11.96 -6.11
N ILE A 21 10.73 -12.95 -6.66
CA ILE A 21 10.19 -14.27 -6.94
C ILE A 21 10.97 -15.31 -6.14
N LEU A 22 10.27 -16.05 -5.29
CA LEU A 22 10.83 -17.21 -4.59
C LEU A 22 10.99 -18.38 -5.56
N ARG A 23 12.25 -18.79 -5.80
CA ARG A 23 12.57 -19.99 -6.57
C ARG A 23 13.37 -20.96 -5.71
N HIS A 24 12.94 -22.22 -5.69
CA HIS A 24 13.71 -23.28 -5.05
C HIS A 24 15.08 -23.44 -5.74
N ARG A 25 16.15 -23.38 -4.96
CA ARG A 25 17.53 -23.63 -5.39
C ARG A 25 18.01 -24.90 -4.67
N PRO A 26 18.39 -25.97 -5.40
CA PRO A 26 19.04 -27.11 -4.81
C PRO A 26 20.30 -26.67 -4.05
N GLY A 27 20.56 -27.28 -2.89
CA GLY A 27 21.65 -26.87 -1.99
C GLY A 27 23.04 -26.84 -2.64
N HIS A 28 23.31 -27.74 -3.60
CA HIS A 28 24.59 -27.78 -4.31
C HIS A 28 24.87 -26.51 -5.16
N LEU A 29 23.82 -25.79 -5.57
CA LEU A 29 23.92 -24.53 -6.31
C LEU A 29 23.79 -23.30 -5.39
N ASN A 30 23.68 -23.51 -4.09
CA ASN A 30 23.49 -22.42 -3.14
C ASN A 30 24.85 -21.89 -2.64
N HIS A 31 25.39 -20.91 -3.35
CA HIS A 31 26.62 -20.23 -2.95
C HIS A 31 26.53 -19.51 -1.60
N ALA A 32 25.32 -19.27 -1.08
CA ALA A 32 25.15 -18.69 0.25
C ALA A 32 25.48 -19.69 1.38
N ASP A 33 25.43 -21.01 1.11
CA ASP A 33 25.64 -22.03 2.13
C ASP A 33 27.09 -22.08 2.68
N PRO A 34 28.16 -22.06 1.85
CA PRO A 34 29.52 -21.91 2.36
C PRO A 34 29.76 -20.57 3.09
N LEU A 35 29.11 -19.49 2.63
CA LEU A 35 29.25 -18.16 3.22
C LEU A 35 28.57 -18.04 4.59
N SER A 36 27.43 -18.71 4.80
CA SER A 36 26.71 -18.67 6.08
C SER A 36 27.43 -19.45 7.19
N ARG A 37 28.30 -20.40 6.81
CA ARG A 37 29.01 -21.29 7.74
C ARG A 37 30.43 -20.84 8.08
N ARG A 38 30.87 -19.66 7.64
CA ARG A 38 32.23 -19.19 7.93
C ARG A 38 32.42 -19.05 9.44
N ALA A 39 33.58 -19.45 9.94
CA ALA A 39 33.85 -19.54 11.38
C ALA A 39 33.87 -18.16 12.08
N ASP A 40 34.15 -17.10 11.34
CA ASP A 40 34.07 -15.70 11.76
C ASP A 40 32.63 -15.20 11.95
N HIS A 41 31.62 -15.88 11.41
CA HIS A 41 30.20 -15.55 11.64
C HIS A 41 29.62 -16.17 12.92
N ARG A 42 30.44 -16.80 13.77
CA ARG A 42 29.99 -17.48 15.00
C ARG A 42 29.71 -16.55 16.19
N GLU A 43 29.69 -15.24 16.01
CA GLU A 43 29.26 -14.32 17.07
C GLU A 43 27.75 -14.42 17.28
N GLY A 44 27.34 -14.86 18.47
CA GLY A 44 25.93 -14.87 18.86
C GLY A 44 25.16 -16.16 18.53
N VAL A 45 25.82 -17.33 18.56
CA VAL A 45 25.12 -18.62 18.78
C VAL A 45 24.61 -18.69 20.23
N GLY A 46 23.91 -17.65 20.66
CA GLY A 46 23.27 -17.50 21.95
C GLY A 46 21.78 -17.69 21.74
N GLU A 47 21.31 -18.86 22.18
CA GLU A 47 19.92 -19.29 22.34
C GLU A 47 18.96 -18.97 21.18
N GLU A 48 18.57 -20.07 20.52
CA GLU A 48 17.37 -20.19 19.72
C GLU A 48 16.22 -19.37 20.31
N ASN A 49 15.36 -18.86 19.41
CA ASN A 49 14.20 -17.96 19.54
C ASN A 49 13.14 -18.28 20.63
N SER A 50 13.51 -18.87 21.75
CA SER A 50 12.70 -19.44 22.81
C SER A 50 12.02 -18.38 23.67
N ASN A 51 12.53 -17.15 23.70
CA ASN A 51 12.04 -16.14 24.65
C ASN A 51 11.92 -14.71 24.10
N ARG A 52 11.64 -14.54 22.80
CA ARG A 52 11.38 -13.21 22.22
C ARG A 52 9.88 -12.96 22.10
N VAL A 53 9.30 -12.33 23.14
CA VAL A 53 7.98 -11.70 23.06
C VAL A 53 8.14 -10.42 22.25
N LEU A 54 7.72 -10.45 20.98
CA LEU A 54 7.61 -9.24 20.17
C LEU A 54 6.28 -8.57 20.47
N PHE A 55 6.34 -7.31 20.91
CA PHE A 55 5.20 -6.40 20.98
C PHE A 55 4.49 -6.41 19.63
N LEU A 56 3.26 -6.92 19.63
CA LEU A 56 2.47 -7.10 18.44
C LEU A 56 1.92 -5.72 18.05
N ALA A 57 2.37 -5.17 16.93
CA ALA A 57 1.73 -4.03 16.26
C ALA A 57 0.35 -4.41 15.68
N ALA A 58 -0.41 -5.28 16.35
CA ALA A 58 -1.79 -5.60 16.00
C ALA A 58 -2.75 -4.48 16.41
N ASP A 59 -2.35 -3.57 17.30
CA ASP A 59 -3.16 -2.40 17.66
C ASP A 59 -3.16 -1.32 16.57
N LEU A 60 -2.38 -1.49 15.49
CA LEU A 60 -2.42 -0.64 14.30
C LEU A 60 -3.10 -1.33 13.10
N ALA A 61 -3.90 -2.36 13.34
CA ALA A 61 -4.82 -2.91 12.34
C ALA A 61 -6.07 -2.02 12.18
N SER A 62 -5.89 -0.70 12.08
CA SER A 62 -6.95 0.18 11.61
C SER A 62 -6.95 0.16 10.08
N ASN A 63 -7.72 -0.76 9.49
CA ASN A 63 -8.19 -0.73 8.10
C ASN A 63 -7.16 -0.40 7.00
N ALA A 64 -5.91 -0.82 7.17
CA ALA A 64 -4.87 -0.55 6.19
C ALA A 64 -4.99 -1.55 5.03
N THR A 65 -5.69 -1.09 3.99
CA THR A 65 -5.51 -1.48 2.60
C THR A 65 -6.15 -2.81 2.20
N GLN A 66 -7.45 -2.78 1.86
CA GLN A 66 -7.92 -3.62 0.76
C GLN A 66 -7.09 -3.23 -0.46
N LEU A 67 -6.38 -4.19 -1.04
CA LEU A 67 -5.68 -4.04 -2.32
C LEU A 67 -6.75 -3.95 -3.42
N VAL A 68 -7.43 -2.81 -3.51
CA VAL A 68 -8.40 -2.53 -4.56
C VAL A 68 -7.62 -2.00 -5.75
N SER A 69 -7.90 -2.51 -6.95
CA SER A 69 -7.30 -1.95 -8.16
C SER A 69 -7.64 -0.46 -8.25
N LEU A 70 -6.68 0.37 -8.65
CA LEU A 70 -6.94 1.79 -8.88
C LEU A 70 -8.02 1.99 -9.95
N ASP A 71 -8.13 1.05 -10.89
CA ASP A 71 -9.19 1.06 -11.90
C ASP A 71 -10.57 0.79 -11.28
N ASP A 72 -10.67 -0.16 -10.35
CA ASP A 72 -11.94 -0.47 -9.67
C ASP A 72 -12.40 0.71 -8.79
N VAL A 73 -11.44 1.39 -8.15
CA VAL A 73 -11.73 2.61 -7.40
C VAL A 73 -12.18 3.73 -8.35
N LYS A 74 -11.49 3.92 -9.48
CA LYS A 74 -11.87 4.91 -10.51
C LYS A 74 -13.28 4.65 -11.04
N GLN A 75 -13.61 3.40 -11.38
CA GLN A 75 -14.94 3.02 -11.86
C GLN A 75 -16.03 3.26 -10.82
N ARG A 76 -15.79 2.90 -9.54
CA ARG A 76 -16.75 3.14 -8.46
C ARG A 76 -17.01 4.63 -8.21
N ILE A 77 -15.98 5.46 -8.34
CA ILE A 77 -16.14 6.92 -8.22
C ILE A 77 -16.99 7.42 -9.39
N LEU A 78 -16.68 7.02 -10.62
CA LEU A 78 -17.44 7.40 -11.82
C LEU A 78 -18.90 6.95 -11.75
N GLU A 79 -19.19 5.75 -11.25
CA GLU A 79 -20.57 5.23 -11.08
C GLU A 79 -21.38 6.02 -10.04
N THR A 80 -20.73 6.82 -9.18
CA THR A 80 -21.40 7.67 -8.19
C THR A 80 -21.80 9.02 -8.82
N GLU A 81 -22.44 8.99 -10.00
CA GLU A 81 -22.71 10.16 -10.85
C GLU A 81 -23.63 11.23 -10.22
N ALA A 82 -24.43 10.88 -9.22
CA ALA A 82 -25.54 11.74 -8.79
C ALA A 82 -25.11 13.08 -8.16
N LYS A 83 -23.89 13.21 -7.64
CA LYS A 83 -23.43 14.43 -6.96
C LYS A 83 -22.53 15.31 -7.83
N ASP A 84 -21.82 14.75 -8.80
CA ASP A 84 -20.80 15.49 -9.55
C ASP A 84 -21.41 16.44 -10.57
N LYS A 85 -22.59 16.13 -11.11
CA LYS A 85 -23.32 17.02 -12.02
C LYS A 85 -23.73 18.33 -11.36
N GLU A 86 -24.24 18.28 -10.13
CA GLU A 86 -24.61 19.48 -9.38
C GLU A 86 -23.40 20.36 -9.08
N VAL A 87 -22.24 19.74 -8.79
CA VAL A 87 -20.99 20.45 -8.52
C VAL A 87 -20.44 21.09 -9.80
N ALA A 88 -20.50 20.40 -10.94
CA ALA A 88 -20.09 20.95 -12.23
C ALA A 88 -20.95 22.16 -12.64
N GLU A 89 -22.28 22.06 -12.49
CA GLU A 89 -23.19 23.18 -12.74
C GLU A 89 -22.91 24.36 -11.80
N ALA A 90 -22.68 24.10 -10.50
CA ALA A 90 -22.34 25.14 -9.54
C ALA A 90 -21.01 25.84 -9.83
N MET A 91 -19.97 25.10 -10.26
CA MET A 91 -18.70 25.69 -10.69
C MET A 91 -18.89 26.61 -11.89
N GLN A 92 -19.68 26.20 -12.88
CA GLN A 92 -19.95 27.01 -14.07
C GLN A 92 -20.66 28.33 -13.70
N VAL A 93 -21.62 28.28 -12.77
CA VAL A 93 -22.31 29.46 -12.26
C VAL A 93 -21.35 30.39 -11.50
N ILE A 94 -20.47 29.85 -10.66
CA ILE A 94 -19.48 30.64 -9.92
C ILE A 94 -18.48 31.31 -10.88
N GLU A 95 -18.07 30.63 -11.95
CA GLU A 95 -17.12 31.17 -12.93
C GLU A 95 -17.74 32.30 -13.75
N GLN A 96 -19.03 32.20 -14.10
CA GLN A 96 -19.72 33.25 -14.86
C GLN A 96 -20.12 34.43 -13.97
N GLU A 97 -20.85 34.18 -12.88
CA GLU A 97 -21.55 35.23 -12.11
C GLU A 97 -21.08 35.34 -10.64
N GLY A 98 -20.14 34.50 -10.21
CA GLY A 98 -19.70 34.43 -8.82
C GLY A 98 -18.91 35.66 -8.33
N PRO A 99 -18.93 35.96 -7.03
CA PRO A 99 -18.04 36.95 -6.42
C PRO A 99 -16.56 36.63 -6.70
N ALA A 100 -15.73 37.65 -6.90
CA ALA A 100 -14.29 37.47 -7.19
C ALA A 100 -13.53 36.65 -6.13
N ALA A 101 -13.98 36.69 -4.86
CA ALA A 101 -13.43 35.88 -3.78
C ALA A 101 -13.71 34.37 -3.95
N LEU A 102 -14.82 34.01 -4.60
CA LEU A 102 -15.18 32.63 -4.90
C LEU A 102 -14.47 32.14 -6.17
N LYS A 103 -14.36 32.97 -7.22
CA LYS A 103 -13.59 32.64 -8.43
C LYS A 103 -12.12 32.31 -8.12
N ARG A 104 -11.48 33.09 -7.24
CA ARG A 104 -10.11 32.80 -6.74
C ARG A 104 -9.98 31.47 -6.01
N LYS A 105 -11.04 30.99 -5.37
CA LYS A 105 -11.04 29.67 -4.71
C LYS A 105 -11.29 28.52 -5.70
N LEU A 106 -11.79 28.85 -6.89
CA LEU A 106 -11.99 27.93 -8.01
C LEU A 106 -10.73 27.79 -8.89
N GLU A 107 -9.73 28.66 -8.74
CA GLU A 107 -8.46 28.54 -9.45
C GLU A 107 -7.78 27.20 -9.11
N GLY A 108 -7.53 26.37 -10.14
CA GLY A 108 -6.95 25.03 -10.01
C GLY A 108 -7.97 23.89 -10.11
N TRP A 109 -9.26 24.18 -9.98
CA TRP A 109 -10.29 23.17 -10.20
C TRP A 109 -10.48 22.91 -11.70
N GLU A 110 -10.26 21.67 -12.13
CA GLU A 110 -10.39 21.24 -13.53
C GLU A 110 -11.20 19.94 -13.62
N GLU A 111 -12.06 19.84 -14.62
CA GLU A 111 -12.73 18.59 -14.96
C GLU A 111 -11.87 17.75 -15.92
N LYS A 112 -11.59 16.50 -15.54
CA LYS A 112 -10.80 15.54 -16.33
C LYS A 112 -11.42 14.16 -16.23
N ASP A 113 -11.70 13.52 -17.37
CA ASP A 113 -12.31 12.20 -17.47
C ASP A 113 -13.64 12.06 -16.67
N GLY A 114 -14.44 13.13 -16.58
CA GLY A 114 -15.68 13.14 -15.79
C GLY A 114 -15.48 13.23 -14.28
N LEU A 115 -14.26 13.54 -13.82
CA LEU A 115 -13.92 13.78 -12.42
C LEU A 115 -13.49 15.23 -12.24
N ILE A 116 -13.97 15.84 -11.16
CA ILE A 116 -13.55 17.17 -10.75
C ILE A 116 -12.27 17.01 -9.90
N MET A 117 -11.18 17.64 -10.34
CA MET A 117 -9.87 17.60 -9.71
C MET A 117 -9.42 18.99 -9.28
N LEU A 118 -8.54 19.06 -8.28
CA LEU A 118 -7.85 20.26 -7.79
C LEU A 118 -6.34 20.13 -8.02
#